data_AF-A0A357BXD7-F1
#
_entry.id   AF-A0A357BXD7-F1
#
_cell.length_a   1.000
_cell.length_b   1.000
_cell.length_c   1.000
_cell.angle_alpha   90.00
_cell.angle_beta   90.00
_cell.angle_gamma   90.00
#
_symmetry.space_group_name_H-M   'P 1'
#
loop_
_entity.id
_entity.type
_entity.pdbx_description
1 polymer ?
#
loop_
_entity_poly.entity_id
_entity_poly.type
_entity_poly.pdbx_seq_one_letter_code
_entity_poly.pdbx_strand_id
1 'polypeptide(L)'
;MNKEGFLTLRPYQLMCIVCKIGEGAKVDLKDKKLNSIIKAVRKNPNIPMVLKCNTESVYKYQNPGKTQDTKEGGLYGEKQDLDILQKLGLVPGDVRPACELFERLLQNIKSSKGVCGYKKITSDTWKGCVKTESGFYEKGRNRGINAIIPPRSLYERKIAKTNSVKKMLSAKKLYIRPHHLLCAVCFYVRHRKPVSDDNLYEFIDIIRKNPDIPITLVRGCCMVCHPCKYYEPGTNLCIMKIGGGLRDDKKDLDVLQKLGLKFNDTIPARKLYGLIFKKTSSTNPICAYGDGVVSAPEWNICPDSRGAVKFGQAKKLFMKLFKRTQRS
;
A
#
# COMPACT_ATOMS: atom_id res chain seq x y z
N MET A 1 12.82 5.58 19.27
CA MET A 1 12.42 6.55 18.22
C MET A 1 13.38 7.72 18.31
N ASN A 2 13.77 8.32 17.20
CA ASN A 2 14.51 9.59 17.24
C ASN A 2 13.56 10.74 17.65
N LYS A 3 14.10 11.96 17.82
CA LYS A 3 13.30 13.16 18.16
C LYS A 3 12.18 13.45 17.15
N GLU A 4 12.28 12.94 15.94
CA GLU A 4 11.34 13.14 14.82
C GLU A 4 10.28 12.03 14.72
N GLY A 5 10.29 11.06 15.65
CA GLY A 5 9.32 9.98 15.69
C GLY A 5 9.59 8.81 14.73
N PHE A 6 10.76 8.78 14.08
CA PHE A 6 11.15 7.70 13.18
C PHE A 6 11.74 6.50 13.92
N LEU A 7 11.56 5.33 13.29
CA LEU A 7 12.22 4.10 13.69
C LEU A 7 13.47 3.87 12.83
N THR A 8 14.64 4.10 13.41
CA THR A 8 15.93 3.86 12.73
C THR A 8 16.40 2.42 12.92
N LEU A 9 16.85 1.81 11.83
CA LEU A 9 17.33 0.43 11.78
C LEU A 9 18.41 0.26 10.72
N ARG A 10 19.18 -0.83 10.85
CA ARG A 10 20.06 -1.35 9.79
C ARG A 10 19.24 -2.20 8.80
N PRO A 11 19.49 -2.15 7.48
CA PRO A 11 18.78 -2.98 6.50
C PRO A 11 18.68 -4.48 6.84
N TYR A 12 19.75 -5.10 7.34
CA TYR A 12 19.77 -6.53 7.70
C TYR A 12 18.69 -6.89 8.74
N GLN A 13 18.30 -5.95 9.60
CA GLN A 13 17.30 -6.19 10.65
C GLN A 13 15.92 -6.51 10.05
N LEU A 14 15.59 -5.99 8.86
CA LEU A 14 14.38 -6.37 8.14
C LEU A 14 14.40 -7.86 7.74
N MET A 15 15.52 -8.33 7.18
CA MET A 15 15.69 -9.74 6.79
C MET A 15 15.70 -10.67 8.01
N CYS A 16 16.34 -10.27 9.10
CA CYS A 16 16.35 -11.06 10.34
C CYS A 16 14.94 -11.24 10.90
N ILE A 17 14.08 -10.21 10.87
CA ILE A 17 12.67 -10.34 11.28
C ILE A 17 11.95 -11.40 10.45
N VAL A 18 12.09 -11.36 9.12
CA VAL A 18 11.47 -12.34 8.21
C VAL A 18 12.01 -13.75 8.48
N CYS A 19 13.33 -13.89 8.62
CA CYS A 19 13.99 -15.16 8.91
C CYS A 19 13.50 -15.77 10.24
N LYS A 20 13.42 -14.97 11.31
CA LYS A 20 12.92 -15.42 12.62
C LYS A 20 11.45 -15.87 12.57
N ILE A 21 10.61 -15.16 11.81
CA ILE A 21 9.24 -15.61 11.57
C ILE A 21 9.23 -16.98 10.89
N GLY A 22 10.07 -17.19 9.88
CA GLY A 22 10.20 -18.47 9.19
C GLY A 22 10.76 -19.61 10.03
N GLU A 23 11.60 -19.31 11.02
CA GLU A 23 12.06 -20.24 12.07
C GLU A 23 10.92 -20.67 13.01
N GLY A 24 9.80 -19.94 13.04
CA GLY A 24 8.62 -20.28 13.83
C GLY A 24 8.24 -19.23 14.89
N ALA A 25 8.99 -18.13 15.01
CA ALA A 25 8.67 -17.08 15.95
C ALA A 25 7.35 -16.36 15.57
N LYS A 26 6.40 -16.31 16.51
CA LYS A 26 5.11 -15.63 16.32
C LYS A 26 5.05 -14.26 17.01
N VAL A 27 5.56 -14.20 18.25
CA VAL A 27 5.50 -13.03 19.13
C VAL A 27 6.90 -12.59 19.57
N ASP A 28 7.71 -13.54 20.03
CA ASP A 28 9.08 -13.29 20.47
C ASP A 28 10.11 -13.83 19.46
N LEU A 29 10.91 -12.93 18.90
CA LEU A 29 11.99 -13.23 17.95
C LEU A 29 13.30 -13.66 18.65
N LYS A 30 13.31 -13.73 19.99
CA LYS A 30 14.47 -13.95 20.86
C LYS A 30 15.57 -12.91 20.62
N ASP A 31 15.17 -11.68 20.33
CA ASP A 31 16.04 -10.52 20.13
C ASP A 31 15.30 -9.25 20.57
N LYS A 32 15.82 -8.56 21.59
CA LYS A 32 15.18 -7.38 22.17
C LYS A 32 14.96 -6.25 21.16
N LYS A 33 15.93 -6.03 20.25
CA LYS A 33 15.85 -4.97 19.24
C LYS A 33 14.84 -5.34 18.16
N LEU A 34 14.90 -6.55 17.61
CA LEU A 34 13.93 -6.99 16.59
C LEU A 34 12.50 -7.04 17.15
N ASN A 35 12.33 -7.46 18.41
CA ASN A 35 11.05 -7.41 19.11
C ASN A 35 10.50 -5.99 19.23
N SER A 36 11.36 -5.01 19.56
CA SER A 36 10.95 -3.61 19.62
C SER A 36 10.47 -3.08 18.26
N ILE A 37 11.17 -3.48 17.18
CA ILE A 37 10.83 -3.08 15.81
C ILE A 37 9.49 -3.69 15.41
N ILE A 38 9.32 -5.01 15.51
CA ILE A 38 8.09 -5.68 15.07
C ILE A 38 6.88 -5.25 15.90
N LYS A 39 7.05 -4.97 17.20
CA LYS A 39 5.99 -4.41 18.04
C LYS A 39 5.56 -3.03 17.56
N ALA A 40 6.51 -2.16 17.23
CA ALA A 40 6.20 -0.82 16.71
C ALA A 40 5.49 -0.88 15.36
N VAL A 41 5.97 -1.73 14.45
CA VAL A 41 5.40 -1.91 13.11
C VAL A 41 4.00 -2.52 13.16
N ARG A 42 3.76 -3.51 14.03
CA ARG A 42 2.41 -4.08 14.21
C ARG A 42 1.43 -3.11 14.85
N LYS A 43 1.91 -2.20 15.71
CA LYS A 43 1.09 -1.15 16.31
C LYS A 43 0.73 -0.06 15.30
N ASN A 44 1.67 0.33 14.45
CA ASN A 44 1.47 1.31 13.40
C ASN A 44 2.23 0.88 12.13
N PRO A 45 1.54 0.21 11.17
CA PRO A 45 2.15 -0.22 9.91
C PRO A 45 2.72 0.94 9.07
N ASN A 46 2.28 2.17 9.31
CA ASN A 46 2.76 3.37 8.63
C ASN A 46 3.89 4.08 9.38
N ILE A 47 4.40 3.52 10.49
CA ILE A 47 5.50 4.15 11.21
C ILE A 47 6.67 4.41 10.24
N PRO A 48 7.16 5.66 10.14
CA PRO A 48 8.27 5.97 9.25
C PRO A 48 9.52 5.26 9.76
N MET A 49 10.18 4.56 8.84
CA MET A 49 11.39 3.80 9.09
C MET A 49 12.53 4.36 8.25
N VAL A 50 13.68 4.62 8.89
CA VAL A 50 14.90 5.09 8.22
C VAL A 50 15.89 3.95 8.17
N LEU A 51 16.33 3.59 6.97
CA LEU A 51 17.37 2.58 6.78
C LEU A 51 18.74 3.25 6.75
N LYS A 52 19.55 3.03 7.79
CA LYS A 52 20.91 3.54 7.89
C LYS A 52 21.91 2.40 7.84
N CYS A 53 23.04 2.58 7.18
CA CYS A 53 24.17 1.65 7.23
C CYS A 53 25.48 2.43 7.15
N ASN A 54 26.59 1.78 7.52
CA ASN A 54 27.91 2.39 7.42
C ASN A 54 28.32 2.41 5.94
N THR A 55 28.88 3.53 5.47
CA THR A 55 29.56 3.68 4.18
C THR A 55 30.70 4.69 4.32
N GLU A 56 31.74 4.56 3.49
CA GLU A 56 32.83 5.56 3.40
C GLU A 56 32.60 6.61 2.29
N SER A 57 31.46 6.52 1.61
CA SER A 57 31.11 7.39 0.48
C SER A 57 30.60 8.78 0.94
N VAL A 58 30.11 9.56 -0.03
CA VAL A 58 29.34 10.79 0.25
C VAL A 58 28.11 10.56 1.14
N TYR A 59 27.66 9.31 1.32
CA TYR A 59 26.58 8.93 2.24
C TYR A 59 27.02 8.70 3.70
N LYS A 60 28.30 8.92 4.06
CA LYS A 60 28.84 8.66 5.42
C LYS A 60 28.10 9.40 6.55
N TYR A 61 27.40 10.49 6.25
CA TYR A 61 26.55 11.21 7.21
C TYR A 61 25.37 10.38 7.71
N GLN A 62 25.08 9.24 7.07
CA GLN A 62 24.07 8.27 7.49
C GLN A 62 24.63 7.14 8.34
N ASN A 63 25.93 7.11 8.65
CA ASN A 63 26.56 6.02 9.38
C ASN A 63 25.98 5.94 10.81
N PRO A 64 25.36 4.81 11.20
CA PRO A 64 24.87 4.60 12.57
C PRO A 64 26.00 4.20 13.55
N GLY A 65 27.24 4.09 13.08
CA GLY A 65 28.38 3.59 13.83
C GLY A 65 28.40 2.06 13.92
N LYS A 66 29.29 1.53 14.78
CA LYS A 66 29.60 0.10 14.86
C LYS A 66 28.80 -0.67 15.92
N THR A 67 28.02 0.04 16.74
CA THR A 67 27.24 -0.55 17.86
C THR A 67 26.21 -1.60 17.44
N GLN A 68 25.84 -1.63 16.16
CA GLN A 68 24.85 -2.55 15.59
C GLN A 68 25.45 -3.48 14.54
N ASP A 69 26.78 -3.60 14.49
CA ASP A 69 27.44 -4.52 13.58
C ASP A 69 27.07 -5.97 13.93
N THR A 70 26.98 -6.81 12.91
CA THR A 70 26.63 -8.22 13.09
C THR A 70 27.82 -9.00 13.64
N LYS A 71 27.59 -10.23 14.12
CA LYS A 71 28.66 -11.09 14.68
C LYS A 71 29.71 -11.48 13.64
N GLU A 72 29.33 -11.44 12.37
CA GLU A 72 30.20 -11.69 11.22
C GLU A 72 31.19 -10.53 10.94
N GLY A 73 30.99 -9.37 11.57
CA GLY A 73 31.92 -8.23 11.53
C GLY A 73 31.46 -7.04 10.68
N GLY A 74 32.13 -5.90 10.86
CA GLY A 74 31.72 -4.61 10.27
C GLY A 74 31.71 -4.59 8.74
N LEU A 75 32.78 -5.08 8.09
CA LEU A 75 32.88 -5.12 6.62
C LEU A 75 31.79 -6.02 5.99
N TYR A 76 31.54 -7.17 6.61
CA TYR A 76 30.47 -8.06 6.19
C TYR A 76 29.10 -7.38 6.34
N GLY A 77 28.83 -6.78 7.50
CA GLY A 77 27.56 -6.11 7.78
C GLY A 77 27.30 -4.91 6.86
N GLU A 78 28.34 -4.15 6.53
CA GLU A 78 28.26 -3.06 5.54
C GLU A 78 27.86 -3.58 4.16
N LYS A 79 28.57 -4.61 3.65
CA LYS A 79 28.22 -5.21 2.36
C LYS A 79 26.80 -5.79 2.35
N GLN A 80 26.42 -6.50 3.41
CA GLN A 80 25.08 -7.07 3.56
C GLN A 80 24.00 -5.99 3.49
N ASP A 81 24.18 -4.89 4.21
CA ASP A 81 23.23 -3.79 4.19
C ASP A 81 23.12 -3.12 2.82
N LEU A 82 24.26 -2.92 2.14
CA LEU A 82 24.29 -2.35 0.79
C LEU A 82 23.64 -3.27 -0.24
N ASP A 83 23.86 -4.59 -0.18
CA ASP A 83 23.18 -5.57 -1.02
C ASP A 83 21.66 -5.52 -0.82
N ILE A 84 21.20 -5.32 0.41
CA ILE A 84 19.77 -5.15 0.71
C ILE A 84 19.26 -3.86 0.09
N LEU A 85 19.88 -2.71 0.40
CA LEU A 85 19.45 -1.41 -0.12
C LEU A 85 19.41 -1.38 -1.66
N GLN A 86 20.43 -1.92 -2.33
CA GLN A 86 20.48 -2.05 -3.78
C GLN A 86 19.25 -2.84 -4.30
N LYS A 87 18.95 -4.00 -3.72
CA LYS A 87 17.80 -4.83 -4.12
C LYS A 87 16.45 -4.16 -3.82
N LEU A 88 16.37 -3.30 -2.81
CA LEU A 88 15.15 -2.53 -2.51
C LEU A 88 15.00 -1.28 -3.39
N GLY A 89 16.05 -0.90 -4.14
CA GLY A 89 16.11 0.34 -4.90
C GLY A 89 16.15 1.57 -3.99
N LEU A 90 16.92 1.50 -2.90
CA LEU A 90 17.03 2.52 -1.86
C LEU A 90 18.50 2.88 -1.61
N VAL A 91 18.73 4.04 -0.99
CA VAL A 91 20.04 4.51 -0.52
C VAL A 91 20.07 4.68 1.00
N PRO A 92 21.25 4.76 1.64
CA PRO A 92 21.34 5.02 3.07
C PRO A 92 20.62 6.33 3.44
N GLY A 93 19.82 6.28 4.49
CA GLY A 93 19.00 7.40 4.96
C GLY A 93 17.60 7.47 4.38
N ASP A 94 17.24 6.61 3.41
CA ASP A 94 15.89 6.59 2.87
C ASP A 94 14.84 6.32 3.94
N VAL A 95 13.79 7.13 3.93
CA VAL A 95 12.64 7.04 4.85
C VAL A 95 11.43 6.53 4.10
N ARG A 96 10.81 5.47 4.60
CA ARG A 96 9.57 4.89 4.04
C ARG A 96 8.66 4.36 5.16
N PRO A 97 7.34 4.23 4.91
CA PRO A 97 6.45 3.50 5.82
C PRO A 97 6.92 2.06 6.02
N ALA A 98 6.78 1.53 7.23
CA ALA A 98 7.21 0.16 7.54
C ALA A 98 6.57 -0.91 6.63
N CYS A 99 5.27 -0.79 6.38
CA CYS A 99 4.54 -1.70 5.50
C CYS A 99 5.13 -1.75 4.08
N GLU A 100 5.60 -0.61 3.58
CA GLU A 100 6.23 -0.52 2.26
C GLU A 100 7.60 -1.19 2.25
N LEU A 101 8.45 -0.94 3.25
CA LEU A 101 9.78 -1.56 3.31
C LEU A 101 9.70 -3.09 3.37
N PHE A 102 8.79 -3.64 4.18
CA PHE A 102 8.60 -5.09 4.23
C PHE A 102 8.01 -5.65 2.94
N GLU A 103 7.06 -4.96 2.30
CA GLU A 103 6.57 -5.37 0.97
C GLU A 103 7.70 -5.39 -0.07
N ARG A 104 8.53 -4.34 -0.16
CA ARG A 104 9.70 -4.31 -1.05
C ARG A 104 10.65 -5.46 -0.77
N LEU A 105 10.94 -5.72 0.51
CA LEU A 105 11.82 -6.82 0.90
C LEU A 105 11.30 -8.16 0.39
N LEU A 106 10.03 -8.47 0.67
CA LEU A 106 9.42 -9.74 0.28
C LEU A 106 9.31 -9.88 -1.26
N GLN A 107 9.14 -8.76 -1.96
CA GLN A 107 9.07 -8.70 -3.41
C GLN A 107 10.44 -8.86 -4.06
N ASN A 108 11.49 -8.20 -3.57
CA ASN A 108 12.76 -8.12 -4.30
C ASN A 108 13.84 -9.09 -3.80
N ILE A 109 13.82 -9.47 -2.52
CA ILE A 109 14.80 -10.40 -1.96
C ILE A 109 14.16 -11.78 -1.81
N LYS A 110 14.39 -12.65 -2.80
CA LYS A 110 13.76 -13.98 -2.90
C LYS A 110 14.39 -15.03 -1.99
N SER A 111 15.68 -14.88 -1.69
CA SER A 111 16.46 -15.80 -0.87
C SER A 111 17.45 -15.04 0.00
N SER A 112 17.85 -15.66 1.11
CA SER A 112 18.97 -15.17 1.93
C SER A 112 20.33 -15.40 1.27
N LYS A 113 20.42 -16.32 0.29
CA LYS A 113 21.62 -16.55 -0.52
C LYS A 113 21.93 -15.34 -1.39
N GLY A 114 23.21 -14.99 -1.47
CA GLY A 114 23.71 -13.79 -2.14
C GLY A 114 23.49 -12.49 -1.36
N VAL A 115 23.04 -12.56 -0.10
CA VAL A 115 22.91 -11.41 0.81
C VAL A 115 23.45 -11.75 2.20
N CYS A 116 22.89 -12.80 2.83
CA CYS A 116 23.32 -13.28 4.15
C CYS A 116 24.40 -14.37 4.07
N GLY A 117 24.66 -14.91 2.89
CA GLY A 117 25.75 -15.84 2.65
C GLY A 117 26.01 -15.96 1.16
N TYR A 118 27.28 -16.08 0.78
CA TYR A 118 27.74 -15.94 -0.60
C TYR A 118 28.18 -17.27 -1.16
N LYS A 119 28.12 -17.41 -2.50
CA LYS A 119 28.41 -18.68 -3.21
C LYS A 119 29.80 -19.25 -2.87
N LYS A 120 30.79 -18.38 -2.65
CA LYS A 120 32.16 -18.74 -2.28
C LYS A 120 32.56 -17.97 -1.04
N ILE A 121 33.07 -18.69 -0.04
CA ILE A 121 33.76 -18.08 1.11
C ILE A 121 35.18 -17.76 0.63
N THR A 122 35.52 -16.47 0.58
CA THR A 122 36.83 -15.99 0.12
C THR A 122 37.80 -15.68 1.25
N SER A 123 37.29 -15.48 2.47
CA SER A 123 38.07 -15.39 3.72
C SER A 123 37.15 -15.61 4.92
N ASP A 124 37.72 -15.63 6.12
CA ASP A 124 36.96 -15.72 7.38
C ASP A 124 35.93 -14.60 7.55
N THR A 125 36.23 -13.39 7.08
CA THR A 125 35.30 -12.24 7.07
C THR A 125 34.05 -12.49 6.23
N TRP A 126 34.13 -13.35 5.21
CA TRP A 126 33.07 -13.57 4.23
C TRP A 126 32.31 -14.89 4.42
N LYS A 127 32.44 -15.54 5.58
CA LYS A 127 31.68 -16.76 5.93
C LYS A 127 30.17 -16.56 5.87
N GLY A 128 29.71 -15.38 6.28
CA GLY A 128 28.31 -15.02 6.34
C GLY A 128 27.53 -15.68 7.47
N CYS A 129 26.22 -15.48 7.44
CA CYS A 129 25.31 -15.93 8.47
C CYS A 129 25.13 -17.45 8.42
N VAL A 130 25.27 -18.11 9.58
CA VAL A 130 25.08 -19.56 9.75
C VAL A 130 23.68 -20.05 9.39
N LYS A 131 22.69 -19.14 9.35
CA LYS A 131 21.30 -19.46 9.01
C LYS A 131 20.99 -19.36 7.51
N THR A 132 21.95 -19.03 6.66
CA THR A 132 21.69 -18.86 5.22
C THR A 132 21.16 -20.14 4.56
N GLU A 133 21.65 -21.30 4.98
CA GLU A 133 21.26 -22.60 4.41
C GLU A 133 20.06 -23.25 5.12
N SER A 134 19.47 -22.61 6.14
CA SER A 134 18.37 -23.21 6.91
C SER A 134 17.00 -23.14 6.20
N GLY A 135 16.89 -22.31 5.16
CA GLY A 135 15.64 -22.02 4.46
C GLY A 135 14.64 -21.19 5.27
N PHE A 136 15.04 -20.66 6.44
CA PHE A 136 14.12 -19.91 7.30
C PHE A 136 13.69 -18.58 6.70
N TYR A 137 14.58 -17.85 6.03
CA TYR A 137 14.20 -16.62 5.35
C TYR A 137 13.13 -16.86 4.29
N GLU A 138 13.31 -17.89 3.46
CA GLU A 138 12.41 -18.28 2.38
C GLU A 138 11.05 -18.73 2.95
N LYS A 139 11.06 -19.55 4.01
CA LYS A 139 9.84 -19.93 4.75
C LYS A 139 9.10 -18.71 5.30
N GLY A 140 9.82 -17.77 5.91
CA GLY A 140 9.25 -16.53 6.44
C GLY A 140 8.66 -15.66 5.34
N ARG A 141 9.40 -15.51 4.24
CA ARG A 141 8.96 -14.78 3.05
C ARG A 141 7.68 -15.37 2.45
N ASN A 142 7.58 -16.69 2.35
CA ASN A 142 6.42 -17.36 1.78
C ASN A 142 5.15 -17.20 2.63
N ARG A 143 5.27 -16.84 3.92
CA ARG A 143 4.11 -16.45 4.74
C ARG A 143 3.58 -15.05 4.41
N GLY A 144 4.33 -14.26 3.64
CA GLY A 144 3.95 -12.95 3.14
C GLY A 144 3.84 -11.87 4.21
N ILE A 145 3.38 -10.69 3.79
CA ILE A 145 3.29 -9.50 4.65
C ILE A 145 2.42 -9.72 5.88
N ASN A 146 1.39 -10.55 5.79
CA ASN A 146 0.43 -10.81 6.87
C ASN A 146 1.07 -11.46 8.11
N ALA A 147 2.21 -12.14 7.95
CA ALA A 147 2.94 -12.69 9.11
C ALA A 147 3.70 -11.60 9.89
N ILE A 148 4.04 -10.50 9.21
CA ILE A 148 4.75 -9.35 9.77
C ILE A 148 3.73 -8.35 10.31
N ILE A 149 2.76 -7.98 9.45
CA ILE A 149 1.70 -7.01 9.68
C ILE A 149 0.36 -7.73 9.46
N PRO A 150 -0.24 -8.30 10.51
CA PRO A 150 -1.52 -8.98 10.40
C PRO A 150 -2.60 -8.02 9.88
N PRO A 151 -3.41 -8.43 8.88
CA PRO A 151 -4.53 -7.62 8.43
C PRO A 151 -5.60 -7.57 9.52
N ARG A 152 -6.52 -6.62 9.38
CA ARG A 152 -7.73 -6.58 10.22
C ARG A 152 -8.49 -7.90 10.12
N SER A 153 -9.01 -8.36 11.26
CA SER A 153 -9.68 -9.66 11.34
C SER A 153 -10.91 -9.71 10.43
N LEU A 154 -11.28 -10.90 9.95
CA LEU A 154 -12.50 -11.07 9.14
C LEU A 154 -13.75 -10.62 9.90
N TYR A 155 -13.79 -10.87 11.21
CA TYR A 155 -14.90 -10.46 12.09
C TYR A 155 -15.02 -8.93 12.15
N GLU A 156 -13.93 -8.23 12.45
CA GLU A 156 -13.90 -6.77 12.49
C GLU A 156 -14.31 -6.16 11.15
N ARG A 157 -13.79 -6.70 10.04
CA ARG A 157 -14.12 -6.25 8.68
C ARG A 157 -15.59 -6.47 8.33
N LYS A 158 -16.17 -7.60 8.74
CA LYS A 158 -17.61 -7.89 8.56
C LYS A 158 -18.48 -6.90 9.33
N ILE A 159 -18.13 -6.61 10.58
CA ILE A 159 -18.81 -5.56 11.37
C ILE A 159 -18.67 -4.20 10.70
N ALA A 160 -17.46 -3.82 10.28
CA ALA A 160 -17.20 -2.57 9.60
C ALA A 160 -18.01 -2.44 8.31
N LYS A 161 -18.13 -3.53 7.53
CA LYS A 161 -19.00 -3.62 6.35
C LYS A 161 -20.45 -3.34 6.71
N THR A 162 -21.02 -4.10 7.63
CA THR A 162 -22.43 -3.94 8.06
C THR A 162 -22.71 -2.51 8.52
N ASN A 163 -21.84 -1.96 9.38
CA ASN A 163 -22.01 -0.62 9.94
C ASN A 163 -21.88 0.47 8.87
N SER A 164 -20.90 0.37 7.98
CA SER A 164 -20.69 1.36 6.92
C SER A 164 -21.80 1.32 5.86
N VAL A 165 -22.27 0.13 5.48
CA VAL A 165 -23.41 -0.01 4.56
C VAL A 165 -24.69 0.56 5.17
N LYS A 166 -25.00 0.24 6.44
CA LYS A 166 -26.15 0.83 7.15
C LYS A 166 -26.09 2.36 7.14
N LYS A 167 -24.92 2.93 7.44
CA LYS A 167 -24.70 4.39 7.40
C LYS A 167 -24.87 4.97 6.00
N MET A 168 -24.40 4.29 4.96
CA MET A 168 -24.55 4.74 3.57
C MET A 168 -26.01 4.74 3.12
N LEU A 169 -26.78 3.68 3.45
CA LEU A 169 -28.18 3.55 3.05
C LEU A 169 -29.10 4.61 3.68
N SER A 170 -28.80 5.06 4.90
CA SER A 170 -29.55 6.13 5.57
C SER A 170 -28.98 7.53 5.34
N ALA A 171 -27.88 7.67 4.58
CA ALA A 171 -27.22 8.94 4.40
C ALA A 171 -28.00 9.87 3.45
N LYS A 172 -28.14 11.14 3.86
CA LYS A 172 -28.65 12.21 2.98
C LYS A 172 -27.59 12.72 1.98
N LYS A 173 -26.32 12.41 2.21
CA LYS A 173 -25.17 12.75 1.35
C LYS A 173 -24.08 11.68 1.47
N LEU A 174 -23.36 11.42 0.37
CA LEU A 174 -22.27 10.46 0.32
C LEU A 174 -20.91 11.16 0.31
N TYR A 175 -19.89 10.51 0.88
CA TYR A 175 -18.52 11.00 0.89
C TYR A 175 -17.61 10.02 0.17
N ILE A 176 -16.96 10.47 -0.90
CA ILE A 176 -16.12 9.61 -1.72
C ILE A 176 -14.82 10.30 -2.13
N ARG A 177 -13.74 9.52 -2.20
CA ARG A 177 -12.50 9.99 -2.82
C ARG A 177 -12.72 10.19 -4.32
N PRO A 178 -12.18 11.26 -4.93
CA PRO A 178 -12.32 11.49 -6.37
C PRO A 178 -11.97 10.27 -7.24
N HIS A 179 -10.85 9.58 -7.00
CA HIS A 179 -10.47 8.42 -7.81
C HIS A 179 -11.39 7.21 -7.63
N HIS A 180 -12.06 7.07 -6.47
CA HIS A 180 -13.03 5.99 -6.27
C HIS A 180 -14.27 6.13 -7.16
N LEU A 181 -14.56 7.32 -7.69
CA LEU A 181 -15.59 7.49 -8.71
C LEU A 181 -15.26 6.71 -9.99
N LEU A 182 -13.98 6.71 -10.39
CA LEU A 182 -13.49 5.91 -11.52
C LEU A 182 -13.44 4.42 -11.16
N CYS A 183 -13.02 4.08 -9.94
CA CYS A 183 -13.04 2.69 -9.46
C CYS A 183 -14.46 2.11 -9.49
N ALA A 184 -15.49 2.89 -9.12
CA ALA A 184 -16.89 2.45 -9.20
C ALA A 184 -17.32 2.12 -10.64
N VAL A 185 -16.87 2.90 -11.63
CA VAL A 185 -17.14 2.62 -13.06
C VAL A 185 -16.48 1.31 -13.49
N CYS A 186 -15.20 1.12 -13.18
CA CYS A 186 -14.47 -0.12 -13.48
C CYS A 186 -15.01 -1.33 -12.71
N PHE A 187 -15.45 -1.12 -11.47
CA PHE A 187 -16.09 -2.15 -10.65
C PHE A 187 -17.39 -2.61 -11.29
N TYR A 188 -18.28 -1.69 -11.67
CA TYR A 188 -19.60 -2.02 -12.22
C TYR A 188 -19.55 -2.91 -13.48
N VAL A 189 -18.50 -2.77 -14.29
CA VAL A 189 -18.28 -3.61 -15.47
C VAL A 189 -17.87 -5.03 -15.08
N ARG A 190 -17.02 -5.18 -14.06
CA ARG A 190 -16.43 -6.46 -13.65
C ARG A 190 -17.30 -7.22 -12.65
N HIS A 191 -17.97 -6.49 -11.76
CA HIS A 191 -18.72 -7.00 -10.64
C HIS A 191 -20.07 -6.30 -10.55
N ARG A 192 -21.13 -7.10 -10.46
CA ARG A 192 -22.51 -6.62 -10.30
C ARG A 192 -23.15 -7.12 -9.00
N LYS A 193 -22.33 -7.49 -8.03
CA LYS A 193 -22.73 -8.00 -6.72
C LYS A 193 -21.83 -7.40 -5.64
N PRO A 194 -22.29 -7.33 -4.37
CA PRO A 194 -21.45 -6.95 -3.24
C PRO A 194 -20.19 -7.80 -3.14
N VAL A 195 -19.11 -7.17 -2.67
CA VAL A 195 -17.87 -7.83 -2.28
C VAL A 195 -17.54 -7.51 -0.82
N SER A 196 -16.72 -8.34 -0.20
CA SER A 196 -16.31 -8.20 1.21
C SER A 196 -15.23 -7.14 1.43
N ASP A 197 -14.50 -6.74 0.39
CA ASP A 197 -13.28 -5.92 0.50
C ASP A 197 -13.52 -4.40 0.34
N ASP A 198 -14.71 -3.96 -0.10
CA ASP A 198 -15.07 -2.54 -0.26
C ASP A 198 -16.61 -2.33 -0.24
N ASN A 199 -17.08 -1.07 -0.30
CA ASN A 199 -18.51 -0.71 -0.49
C ASN A 199 -18.83 -0.10 -1.88
N LEU A 200 -18.08 -0.45 -2.93
CA LEU A 200 -18.32 0.12 -4.26
C LEU A 200 -19.69 -0.29 -4.80
N TYR A 201 -20.12 -1.54 -4.59
CA TYR A 201 -21.44 -2.00 -5.01
C TYR A 201 -22.56 -1.19 -4.35
N GLU A 202 -22.53 -1.03 -3.02
CA GLU A 202 -23.58 -0.31 -2.28
C GLU A 202 -23.59 1.17 -2.65
N PHE A 203 -22.42 1.78 -2.86
CA PHE A 203 -22.32 3.13 -3.38
C PHE A 203 -23.04 3.26 -4.74
N ILE A 204 -22.79 2.35 -5.68
CA ILE A 204 -23.43 2.34 -7.00
C ILE A 204 -24.94 2.11 -6.89
N ASP A 205 -25.39 1.20 -6.02
CA ASP A 205 -26.81 0.92 -5.85
C ASP A 205 -27.57 2.13 -5.28
N ILE A 206 -26.98 2.87 -4.34
CA ILE A 206 -27.56 4.09 -3.78
C ILE A 206 -27.72 5.16 -4.86
N ILE A 207 -26.66 5.48 -5.60
CA ILE A 207 -26.74 6.52 -6.65
C ILE A 207 -27.64 6.12 -7.82
N ARG A 208 -27.86 4.80 -8.04
CA ARG A 208 -28.81 4.30 -9.02
C ARG A 208 -30.25 4.54 -8.58
N LYS A 209 -30.55 4.30 -7.30
CA LYS A 209 -31.88 4.50 -6.71
C LYS A 209 -32.21 5.98 -6.49
N ASN A 210 -31.21 6.78 -6.13
CA ASN A 210 -31.32 8.22 -5.96
C ASN A 210 -30.23 8.93 -6.79
N PRO A 211 -30.48 9.20 -8.08
CA PRO A 211 -29.49 9.82 -8.97
C PRO A 211 -29.12 11.25 -8.59
N ASP A 212 -29.91 11.91 -7.74
CA ASP A 212 -29.65 13.27 -7.28
C ASP A 212 -29.05 13.33 -5.88
N ILE A 213 -28.75 12.19 -5.26
CA ILE A 213 -28.09 12.18 -3.95
C ILE A 213 -26.79 13.02 -4.02
N PRO A 214 -26.60 13.98 -3.10
CA PRO A 214 -25.39 14.79 -3.06
C PRO A 214 -24.16 13.93 -2.74
N ILE A 215 -23.09 14.14 -3.50
CA ILE A 215 -21.79 13.51 -3.27
C ILE A 215 -20.77 14.61 -2.96
N THR A 216 -20.15 14.52 -1.78
CA THR A 216 -19.03 15.36 -1.37
C THR A 216 -17.70 14.66 -1.65
N LEU A 217 -16.78 15.35 -2.34
CA LEU A 217 -15.44 14.84 -2.64
C LEU A 217 -14.51 15.04 -1.44
N VAL A 218 -13.91 13.95 -0.93
CA VAL A 218 -13.10 13.99 0.30
C VAL A 218 -11.66 13.52 0.11
N ARG A 219 -10.75 13.98 0.98
CA ARG A 219 -9.38 13.47 1.12
C ARG A 219 -9.37 12.22 2.01
N GLY A 220 -8.34 11.37 1.85
CA GLY A 220 -8.13 10.20 2.70
C GLY A 220 -9.20 9.12 2.53
N CYS A 221 -9.21 8.11 3.40
CA CYS A 221 -10.16 7.01 3.30
C CYS A 221 -11.63 7.48 3.40
N CYS A 222 -12.50 6.93 2.53
CA CYS A 222 -13.89 7.35 2.42
C CYS A 222 -14.88 6.19 2.69
N MET A 223 -16.17 6.39 2.45
CA MET A 223 -17.21 5.42 2.80
C MET A 223 -17.02 4.04 2.19
N VAL A 224 -16.33 3.91 1.04
CA VAL A 224 -16.06 2.62 0.39
C VAL A 224 -14.89 1.83 1.01
N CYS A 225 -14.04 2.48 1.81
CA CYS A 225 -12.82 1.89 2.37
C CYS A 225 -13.05 1.07 3.65
N HIS A 226 -14.16 1.31 4.35
CA HIS A 226 -14.39 0.78 5.71
C HIS A 226 -14.18 -0.73 5.88
N PRO A 227 -14.59 -1.61 4.95
CA PRO A 227 -14.38 -3.05 5.09
C PRO A 227 -13.02 -3.55 4.51
N CYS A 228 -12.24 -2.66 3.89
CA CYS A 228 -10.98 -3.00 3.23
C CYS A 228 -9.93 -3.46 4.23
N LYS A 229 -9.29 -4.60 3.98
CA LYS A 229 -8.22 -5.13 4.85
C LYS A 229 -7.00 -4.21 5.00
N TYR A 230 -6.84 -3.24 4.10
CA TYR A 230 -5.76 -2.25 4.11
C TYR A 230 -6.19 -0.86 4.60
N TYR A 231 -7.44 -0.70 5.04
CA TYR A 231 -7.84 0.51 5.74
C TYR A 231 -7.38 0.40 7.19
N GLU A 232 -6.67 1.41 7.71
CA GLU A 232 -6.24 1.50 9.10
C GLU A 232 -7.13 2.51 9.87
N PRO A 233 -8.13 2.06 10.65
CA PRO A 233 -9.08 2.94 11.32
C PRO A 233 -8.43 3.91 12.30
N GLY A 234 -7.34 3.53 12.97
CA GLY A 234 -6.70 4.37 13.98
C GLY A 234 -6.03 5.62 13.41
N THR A 235 -5.64 5.58 12.13
CA THR A 235 -4.99 6.71 11.44
C THR A 235 -5.80 7.26 10.27
N ASN A 236 -6.91 6.60 9.90
CA ASN A 236 -7.69 6.88 8.71
C ASN A 236 -6.87 6.85 7.40
N LEU A 237 -5.84 5.99 7.34
CA LEU A 237 -4.94 5.86 6.19
C LEU A 237 -5.14 4.54 5.44
N CYS A 238 -4.80 4.57 4.15
CA CYS A 238 -4.69 3.39 3.30
C CYS A 238 -3.27 2.85 3.37
N ILE A 239 -3.11 1.62 3.87
CA ILE A 239 -1.81 0.94 3.98
C ILE A 239 -1.57 -0.06 2.84
N MET A 240 -2.32 0.08 1.74
CA MET A 240 -2.31 -0.87 0.64
C MET A 240 -1.02 -0.79 -0.15
N LYS A 241 -0.16 -1.82 -0.04
CA LYS A 241 1.01 -2.04 -0.91
C LYS A 241 1.99 -0.85 -0.95
N ILE A 242 3.06 -1.01 -1.72
CA ILE A 242 4.07 0.01 -2.00
C ILE A 242 3.41 1.22 -2.68
N GLY A 243 3.55 2.42 -2.10
CA GLY A 243 3.04 3.68 -2.64
C GLY A 243 1.52 3.86 -2.71
N GLY A 244 0.70 2.98 -2.11
CA GLY A 244 -0.75 3.03 -2.24
C GLY A 244 -1.37 4.38 -1.86
N GLY A 245 -1.06 4.89 -0.66
CA GLY A 245 -1.56 6.19 -0.20
C GLY A 245 -1.12 7.35 -1.10
N LEU A 246 0.19 7.45 -1.38
CA LEU A 246 0.79 8.53 -2.17
C LEU A 246 0.22 8.59 -3.59
N ARG A 247 0.15 7.45 -4.27
CA ARG A 247 -0.41 7.37 -5.61
C ARG A 247 -1.88 7.73 -5.61
N ASP A 248 -2.65 7.24 -4.64
CA ASP A 248 -4.09 7.47 -4.61
C ASP A 248 -4.39 8.96 -4.33
N ASP A 249 -3.52 9.67 -3.60
CA ASP A 249 -3.58 11.13 -3.46
C ASP A 249 -3.33 11.85 -4.79
N LYS A 250 -2.32 11.43 -5.57
CA LYS A 250 -2.08 11.99 -6.91
C LYS A 250 -3.25 11.74 -7.85
N LYS A 251 -3.84 10.53 -7.83
CA LYS A 251 -5.03 10.20 -8.64
C LYS A 251 -6.23 11.05 -8.25
N ASP A 252 -6.43 11.32 -6.96
CA ASP A 252 -7.50 12.20 -6.52
C ASP A 252 -7.33 13.60 -7.09
N LEU A 253 -6.12 14.16 -7.00
CA LEU A 253 -5.79 15.47 -7.55
C LEU A 253 -5.97 15.51 -9.07
N ASP A 254 -5.58 14.45 -9.79
CA ASP A 254 -5.75 14.38 -11.23
C ASP A 254 -7.22 14.30 -11.64
N VAL A 255 -8.06 13.57 -10.90
CA VAL A 255 -9.52 13.60 -11.10
C VAL A 255 -10.06 15.00 -10.86
N LEU A 256 -9.70 15.63 -9.73
CA LEU A 256 -10.16 16.98 -9.39
C LEU A 256 -9.78 18.00 -10.46
N GLN A 257 -8.51 18.02 -10.88
CA GLN A 257 -8.01 18.88 -11.95
C GLN A 257 -8.76 18.63 -13.26
N LYS A 258 -8.89 17.36 -13.67
CA LYS A 258 -9.60 16.98 -14.90
C LYS A 258 -11.05 17.46 -14.89
N LEU A 259 -11.73 17.35 -13.75
CA LEU A 259 -13.13 17.74 -13.63
C LEU A 259 -13.32 19.24 -13.43
N GLY A 260 -12.28 19.97 -13.00
CA GLY A 260 -12.38 21.38 -12.59
C GLY A 260 -13.08 21.52 -11.24
N LEU A 261 -12.80 20.60 -10.32
CA LEU A 261 -13.39 20.51 -8.99
C LEU A 261 -12.30 20.57 -7.91
N LYS A 262 -12.70 20.77 -6.66
CA LYS A 262 -11.84 20.70 -5.47
C LYS A 262 -12.44 19.77 -4.42
N PHE A 263 -11.64 19.42 -3.42
CA PHE A 263 -12.16 18.74 -2.23
C PHE A 263 -13.24 19.60 -1.56
N ASN A 264 -14.20 18.93 -0.93
CA ASN A 264 -15.41 19.46 -0.32
C ASN A 264 -16.48 20.00 -1.29
N ASP A 265 -16.22 20.04 -2.60
CA ASP A 265 -17.29 20.26 -3.57
C ASP A 265 -18.36 19.17 -3.42
N THR A 266 -19.63 19.59 -3.46
CA THR A 266 -20.79 18.71 -3.32
C THR A 266 -21.69 18.83 -4.53
N ILE A 267 -21.87 17.72 -5.26
CA ILE A 267 -22.55 17.69 -6.55
C ILE A 267 -23.51 16.49 -6.59
N PRO A 268 -24.72 16.62 -7.16
CA PRO A 268 -25.62 15.48 -7.38
C PRO A 268 -24.93 14.37 -8.19
N ALA A 269 -25.11 13.11 -7.79
CA ALA A 269 -24.41 11.97 -8.39
C ALA A 269 -24.51 11.92 -9.92
N ARG A 270 -25.70 12.15 -10.47
CA ARG A 270 -25.96 12.20 -11.91
C ARG A 270 -25.17 13.29 -12.62
N LYS A 271 -25.10 14.50 -12.04
CA LYS A 271 -24.30 15.61 -12.60
C LYS A 271 -22.80 15.29 -12.54
N LEU A 272 -22.34 14.73 -11.41
CA LEU A 272 -20.94 14.35 -11.23
C LEU A 272 -20.49 13.28 -12.23
N TYR A 273 -21.27 12.21 -12.41
CA TYR A 273 -20.97 11.18 -13.41
C TYR A 273 -21.12 11.69 -14.85
N GLY A 274 -22.10 12.56 -15.12
CA GLY A 274 -22.21 13.25 -16.40
C GLY A 274 -20.93 14.03 -16.74
N LEU A 275 -20.36 14.75 -15.76
CA LEU A 275 -19.11 15.49 -15.90
C LEU A 275 -17.92 14.55 -16.14
N ILE A 276 -17.80 13.46 -15.37
CA ILE A 276 -16.76 12.45 -15.56
C ILE A 276 -16.78 11.91 -16.99
N PHE A 277 -17.94 11.47 -17.46
CA PHE A 277 -18.05 10.89 -18.79
C PHE A 277 -17.95 11.90 -19.93
N LYS A 278 -18.15 13.20 -19.66
CA LYS A 278 -17.90 14.28 -20.62
C LYS A 278 -16.40 14.57 -20.74
N LYS A 279 -15.67 14.58 -19.62
CA LYS A 279 -14.25 15.01 -19.57
C LYS A 279 -13.23 13.87 -19.61
N THR A 280 -13.66 12.62 -19.40
CA THR A 280 -12.79 11.45 -19.32
C THR A 280 -13.26 10.39 -20.33
N SER A 281 -12.40 10.09 -21.32
CA SER A 281 -12.64 9.04 -22.34
C SER A 281 -12.00 7.70 -21.96
N SER A 282 -11.01 7.70 -21.08
CA SER A 282 -10.26 6.53 -20.60
C SER A 282 -9.73 6.79 -19.20
N THR A 283 -9.46 5.73 -18.45
CA THR A 283 -8.76 5.83 -17.16
C THR A 283 -7.26 6.02 -17.32
N ASN A 284 -6.67 5.80 -18.50
CA ASN A 284 -5.22 5.86 -18.73
C ASN A 284 -4.56 7.17 -18.20
N PRO A 285 -5.07 8.38 -18.50
CA PRO A 285 -4.44 9.62 -18.06
C PRO A 285 -4.29 9.77 -16.53
N ILE A 286 -5.12 9.07 -15.76
CA ILE A 286 -5.17 9.17 -14.30
C ILE A 286 -4.57 7.91 -13.67
N CYS A 287 -4.98 6.73 -14.15
CA CYS A 287 -4.63 5.45 -13.56
C CYS A 287 -3.29 4.88 -14.07
N ALA A 288 -2.74 5.44 -15.14
CA ALA A 288 -1.43 5.11 -15.71
C ALA A 288 -0.61 6.37 -16.05
N TYR A 289 -0.95 7.52 -15.46
CA TYR A 289 -0.25 8.80 -15.66
C TYR A 289 -0.17 9.29 -17.12
N GLY A 290 -0.95 8.70 -18.02
CA GLY A 290 -1.01 9.05 -19.44
C GLY A 290 0.03 8.33 -20.32
N ASP A 291 1.23 8.07 -19.80
CA ASP A 291 2.32 7.41 -20.52
C ASP A 291 2.38 5.89 -20.28
N GLY A 292 1.71 5.39 -19.24
CA GLY A 292 1.75 3.97 -18.87
C GLY A 292 3.08 3.51 -18.27
N VAL A 293 3.96 4.44 -17.89
CA VAL A 293 5.30 4.16 -17.36
C VAL A 293 5.25 4.06 -15.83
N VAL A 294 5.91 3.03 -15.28
CA VAL A 294 6.14 2.91 -13.84
C VAL A 294 7.51 3.52 -13.56
N SER A 295 7.54 4.77 -13.11
CA SER A 295 8.78 5.52 -12.85
C SER A 295 9.48 5.13 -11.55
N ALA A 296 8.73 4.61 -10.57
CA ALA A 296 9.26 4.02 -9.33
C ALA A 296 8.23 3.02 -8.76
N PRO A 297 8.62 2.15 -7.81
CA PRO A 297 7.68 1.23 -7.18
C PRO A 297 6.48 1.92 -6.49
N GLU A 298 6.66 3.14 -5.99
CA GLU A 298 5.58 3.97 -5.44
C GLU A 298 4.59 4.43 -6.51
N TRP A 299 5.09 4.64 -7.73
CA TRP A 299 4.35 5.10 -8.90
C TRP A 299 3.87 3.94 -9.78
N ASN A 300 3.42 2.85 -9.15
CA ASN A 300 2.82 1.72 -9.86
C ASN A 300 1.46 2.07 -10.50
N ILE A 301 1.23 1.64 -11.74
CA ILE A 301 -0.02 1.88 -12.47
C ILE A 301 -1.12 0.85 -12.12
N CYS A 302 -2.39 1.21 -12.34
CA CYS A 302 -3.48 0.24 -12.21
C CYS A 302 -3.38 -0.82 -13.33
N PRO A 303 -3.57 -2.13 -13.04
CA PRO A 303 -3.54 -3.16 -14.07
C PRO A 303 -4.54 -2.92 -15.22
N ASP A 304 -5.71 -2.36 -14.90
CA ASP A 304 -6.79 -2.09 -15.86
C ASP A 304 -6.64 -0.75 -16.61
N SER A 305 -5.60 0.04 -16.33
CA SER A 305 -5.46 1.39 -16.91
C SER A 305 -5.16 1.37 -18.42
N ARG A 306 -4.66 0.25 -18.95
CA ARG A 306 -4.36 0.07 -20.37
C ARG A 306 -5.61 -0.22 -21.23
N GLY A 307 -6.79 -0.38 -20.62
CA GLY A 307 -8.02 -0.78 -21.32
C GLY A 307 -8.98 0.36 -21.66
N ALA A 308 -8.66 1.22 -22.65
CA ALA A 308 -9.56 2.29 -23.11
C ALA A 308 -10.93 1.76 -23.57
N VAL A 309 -10.95 0.58 -24.22
CA VAL A 309 -12.17 -0.09 -24.71
C VAL A 309 -13.16 -0.40 -23.59
N LYS A 310 -12.67 -0.78 -22.40
CA LYS A 310 -13.51 -1.15 -21.25
C LYS A 310 -14.20 0.07 -20.64
N PHE A 311 -13.55 1.25 -20.64
CA PHE A 311 -14.14 2.46 -20.07
C PHE A 311 -15.28 3.03 -20.93
N GLY A 312 -15.16 2.98 -22.26
CA GLY A 312 -16.25 3.37 -23.17
C GLY A 312 -17.50 2.49 -23.02
N GLN A 313 -17.32 1.18 -22.87
CA GLN A 313 -18.41 0.25 -22.55
C GLN A 313 -19.00 0.54 -21.16
N ALA A 314 -18.14 0.81 -20.17
CA ALA A 314 -18.55 1.19 -18.82
C ALA A 314 -19.43 2.44 -18.84
N LYS A 315 -19.03 3.49 -19.57
CA LYS A 315 -19.82 4.71 -19.75
C LYS A 315 -21.23 4.40 -20.27
N LYS A 316 -21.35 3.60 -21.32
CA LYS A 316 -22.67 3.23 -21.87
C LYS A 316 -23.54 2.49 -20.86
N LEU A 317 -22.98 1.52 -20.13
CA LEU A 317 -23.70 0.74 -19.13
C LEU A 317 -24.08 1.58 -17.90
N PHE A 318 -23.14 2.38 -17.40
CA PHE A 318 -23.32 3.19 -16.20
C PHE A 318 -24.30 4.35 -16.46
N MET A 319 -24.27 4.98 -17.64
CA MET A 319 -25.23 6.03 -17.98
C MET A 319 -26.67 5.52 -18.12
N LYS A 320 -26.88 4.24 -18.45
CA LYS A 320 -28.23 3.64 -18.42
C LYS A 320 -28.83 3.63 -17.01
N LEU A 321 -28.01 3.65 -15.95
CA LEU A 321 -28.48 3.72 -14.56
C LEU A 321 -29.29 5.00 -14.30
N PHE A 322 -28.85 6.12 -14.88
CA PHE A 322 -29.47 7.44 -14.68
C PHE A 322 -30.67 7.71 -15.60
N LYS A 323 -30.90 6.88 -16.62
CA LYS A 323 -32.03 7.03 -17.55
C LYS A 323 -33.29 6.29 -17.08
N ARG A 324 -33.15 5.21 -16.31
CA ARG A 324 -34.28 4.38 -15.86
C ARG A 324 -35.16 5.06 -14.79
N THR A 325 -34.62 6.02 -14.06
CA THR A 325 -35.30 6.77 -12.99
C THR A 325 -36.10 7.98 -13.49
N GLN A 326 -36.14 8.23 -14.80
CA GLN A 326 -36.98 9.28 -15.40
C GLN A 326 -38.36 8.77 -15.87
N ARG A 327 -38.67 7.49 -15.68
CA ARG A 327 -39.92 6.85 -16.14
C ARG A 327 -40.81 6.36 -14.99
N SER A 328 -40.56 6.82 -13.77
CA SER A 328 -41.37 6.54 -12.58
C SER A 328 -41.82 7.85 -11.97
#